data_AF-A0A966XBS4-F1
#
_entry.id   AF-A0A966XBS4-F1
#
_cell.length_a   1.000
_cell.length_b   1.000
_cell.length_c   1.000
_cell.angle_alpha   90.00
_cell.angle_beta   90.00
_cell.angle_gamma   90.00
#
_symmetry.space_group_name_H-M   'P 1'
#
loop_
_entity.id
_entity.type
_entity.pdbx_description
1 polymer ?
#
loop_
_entity_poly.entity_id
_entity_poly.type
_entity_poly.pdbx_seq_one_letter_code
_entity_poly.pdbx_strand_id
1 'polypeptide(L)' 'QPATGDACIFDNFWIAPETYREVFEQVGFTEFRFVDAHVAPGADPSPFRDFVEDCPICGISAVRPAGG' A
#
# COMPACT_ATOMS: atom_id res chain seq x y z
N GLN A 1 22.03 0.08 -16.27
CA GLN A 1 21.19 1.30 -16.22
C GLN A 1 20.44 1.39 -17.54
N PRO A 2 19.11 1.53 -17.54
CA PRO A 2 18.34 1.55 -18.78
C PRO A 2 18.65 2.80 -19.61
N ALA A 3 18.63 2.64 -20.93
CA ALA A 3 19.05 3.67 -21.89
C ALA A 3 18.00 4.76 -22.15
N THR A 4 16.74 4.52 -21.77
CA THR A 4 15.64 5.48 -21.86
C THR A 4 15.12 5.81 -20.46
N GLY A 5 14.80 7.08 -20.22
CA GLY A 5 14.35 7.60 -18.92
C GLY A 5 12.95 7.14 -18.49
N ASP A 6 12.37 6.17 -19.18
CA ASP A 6 11.01 5.67 -18.96
C ASP A 6 10.96 4.52 -17.94
N ALA A 7 12.11 4.11 -17.42
CA ALA A 7 12.21 3.05 -16.41
C ALA A 7 12.07 3.64 -15.01
N CYS A 8 10.96 3.33 -14.35
CA CYS A 8 10.81 3.51 -12.91
C CYS A 8 11.39 2.27 -12.21
N ILE A 9 12.59 2.41 -11.63
CA ILE A 9 13.25 1.33 -10.88
C ILE A 9 12.95 1.55 -9.39
N PHE A 10 12.35 0.55 -8.76
CA PHE A 10 12.12 0.53 -7.32
C PHE A 10 12.87 -0.65 -6.72
N ASP A 11 13.75 -0.38 -5.76
CA ASP A 11 14.29 -1.42 -4.89
C ASP A 11 13.20 -1.82 -3.89
N ASN A 12 12.51 -2.92 -4.17
CA ASN A 12 11.45 -3.44 -3.33
C ASN A 12 12.05 -4.36 -2.27
N PHE A 13 12.05 -3.91 -1.02
CA PHE A 13 12.47 -4.72 0.12
C PHE A 13 11.25 -5.30 0.80
N TRP A 14 11.21 -6.63 0.91
CA TRP A 14 10.19 -7.27 1.74
C TRP A 14 10.44 -6.95 3.20
N ILE A 15 9.39 -6.51 3.89
CA ILE A 15 9.36 -6.25 5.33
C ILE A 15 8.21 -7.06 5.90
N ALA A 16 8.42 -7.70 7.05
CA ALA A 16 7.38 -8.47 7.72
C ALA A 16 6.21 -7.56 8.11
N PRO A 17 4.94 -7.99 7.92
CA PRO A 17 3.76 -7.21 8.30
C PRO A 17 3.78 -6.67 9.73
N GLU A 18 4.36 -7.43 10.66
CA GLU A 18 4.49 -7.09 12.08
C GLU A 18 5.38 -5.86 12.29
N THR A 19 6.46 -5.74 11.51
CA THR A 19 7.39 -4.60 11.60
C THR A 19 6.70 -3.29 11.25
N TYR A 20 5.73 -3.29 10.33
CA TYR A 20 4.94 -2.09 10.07
C TYR A 20 4.16 -1.70 11.33
N ARG A 21 3.39 -2.62 11.92
CA ARG A 21 2.59 -2.33 13.12
C ARG A 21 3.45 -1.73 14.24
N GLU A 22 4.59 -2.36 14.53
CA GLU A 22 5.52 -1.89 15.57
C GLU A 22 6.00 -0.44 15.31
N VAL A 23 6.40 -0.12 14.08
CA VAL A 23 6.88 1.22 13.72
C VAL A 23 5.76 2.25 13.80
N PHE A 24 4.55 1.92 13.33
CA PHE A 24 3.41 2.83 13.36
C PHE A 24 2.99 3.15 14.82
N GLU A 25 2.98 2.15 15.71
CA GLU A 25 2.72 2.37 17.14
C GLU A 25 3.80 3.25 17.78
N GLN A 26 5.09 3.01 17.51
CA GLN A 26 6.20 3.78 18.06
C GLN A 26 6.14 5.28 17.71
N VAL A 27 5.62 5.62 16.53
CA VAL A 27 5.52 7.02 16.07
C VAL A 27 4.16 7.67 16.38
N GLY A 28 3.33 7.03 17.21
CA GLY A 28 2.11 7.62 17.77
C GLY A 28 0.87 7.50 16.88
N PHE A 29 0.83 6.53 15.96
CA PHE A 29 -0.45 6.16 15.34
C PHE A 29 -1.26 5.29 16.30
N THR A 30 -2.56 5.52 16.35
CA THR A 30 -3.50 4.79 17.24
C THR A 30 -4.19 3.63 16.53
N GLU A 31 -4.21 3.66 15.20
CA GLU A 31 -4.79 2.61 14.36
C GLU A 31 -3.86 2.36 13.17
N PHE A 32 -3.72 1.09 12.80
CA PHE A 32 -2.97 0.64 11.62
C PHE A 32 -3.67 -0.58 11.01
N ARG A 33 -3.86 -0.56 9.69
CA ARG A 33 -4.32 -1.72 8.92
C ARG A 33 -3.78 -1.72 7.50
N PHE A 34 -3.54 -2.92 6.97
CA PHE A 34 -3.41 -3.13 5.53
C PHE A 34 -4.79 -3.01 4.89
N VAL A 35 -4.83 -2.46 3.67
CA VAL A 35 -6.07 -2.30 2.89
C VAL A 35 -5.87 -2.86 1.50
N ASP A 36 -6.90 -3.51 0.97
CA ASP A 36 -6.85 -4.08 -0.37
C ASP A 36 -6.97 -3.00 -1.45
N ALA A 37 -6.45 -3.30 -2.64
CA ALA A 37 -6.68 -2.46 -3.80
C ALA A 37 -8.13 -2.60 -4.28
N HIS A 38 -8.75 -1.49 -4.65
CA HIS A 38 -10.10 -1.48 -5.20
C HIS A 38 -10.18 -0.60 -6.44
N VAL A 39 -11.05 -0.98 -7.38
CA VAL A 39 -11.37 -0.14 -8.54
C VAL A 39 -12.19 1.06 -8.06
N ALA A 40 -11.83 2.25 -8.56
CA ALA A 40 -12.48 3.48 -8.15
C ALA A 40 -14.00 3.45 -8.44
N PRO A 41 -14.83 4.05 -7.56
CA PRO A 41 -16.28 4.11 -7.79
C PRO A 41 -16.61 4.74 -9.15
N GLY A 42 -17.46 4.06 -9.94
CA GLY A 42 -17.87 4.51 -11.26
C GLY A 42 -16.95 4.11 -12.43
N ALA A 43 -15.81 3.46 -12.15
CA ALA A 43 -14.99 2.84 -13.19
C ALA A 43 -15.43 1.40 -13.48
N ASP A 44 -15.17 0.92 -14.71
CA ASP A 44 -15.38 -0.47 -15.08
C ASP A 44 -14.31 -1.36 -14.41
N PRO A 45 -14.70 -2.35 -13.58
CA PRO A 45 -13.74 -3.25 -12.94
C PRO A 45 -13.20 -4.34 -13.88
N SER A 46 -13.85 -4.59 -15.02
CA SER A 46 -13.51 -5.70 -15.92
C SER A 46 -12.04 -5.71 -16.37
N PRO A 47 -11.42 -4.57 -16.72
CA PRO A 47 -10.01 -4.53 -17.11
C PRO A 47 -9.02 -4.86 -15.98
N PHE A 48 -9.46 -4.79 -14.72
CA PHE A 48 -8.60 -4.93 -13.54
C PHE A 48 -8.85 -6.22 -12.77
N ARG A 49 -9.74 -7.10 -13.25
CA ARG A 49 -10.17 -8.30 -12.51
C ARG A 49 -8.98 -9.15 -12.04
N ASP A 50 -8.12 -9.55 -12.96
CA ASP A 50 -6.98 -10.42 -12.66
C ASP A 50 -6.03 -9.74 -11.66
N PHE A 51 -5.83 -8.43 -11.79
CA PHE A 51 -5.01 -7.64 -10.88
C PHE A 51 -5.61 -7.52 -9.47
N VAL A 52 -6.94 -7.44 -9.35
CA VAL A 52 -7.61 -7.36 -8.04
C VAL A 52 -7.69 -8.74 -7.38
N GLU A 53 -7.87 -9.80 -8.15
CA GLU A 53 -7.94 -11.18 -7.65
C GLU A 53 -6.57 -11.69 -7.13
N ASP A 54 -5.47 -11.36 -7.81
CA ASP A 54 -4.10 -11.71 -7.42
C ASP A 54 -3.24 -10.45 -7.26
N CYS A 55 -3.67 -9.57 -6.34
CA CYS A 55 -3.06 -8.26 -6.19
C CYS A 55 -1.67 -8.36 -5.52
N PRO A 56 -0.58 -7.98 -6.22
CA PRO A 56 0.77 -8.07 -5.66
C PRO A 56 1.08 -6.94 -4.67
N ILE A 57 0.13 -6.02 -4.45
CA ILE A 57 0.28 -4.85 -3.59
C ILE A 57 -0.88 -4.76 -2.60
N CYS A 58 -0.61 -4.16 -1.45
CA CYS A 58 -1.63 -3.70 -0.52
C CYS A 58 -1.33 -2.24 -0.14
N GLY A 59 -2.37 -1.51 0.21
CA GLY A 59 -2.24 -0.18 0.81
C GLY A 59 -2.05 -0.25 2.32
N ILE A 60 -1.71 0.88 2.91
CA ILE A 60 -1.63 1.07 4.36
C ILE A 60 -2.55 2.22 4.75
N SER A 61 -3.37 2.00 5.78
CA SER A 61 -4.16 3.04 6.44
C SER A 61 -3.72 3.14 7.90
N ALA A 62 -3.41 4.36 8.33
CA ALA A 62 -3.04 4.63 9.71
C ALA A 62 -3.63 5.97 10.18
N VAL A 63 -4.07 6.02 11.43
CA VAL A 63 -4.70 7.19 12.03
C VAL A 63 -3.83 7.73 13.15
N ARG A 64 -3.56 9.04 13.12
CA ARG A 64 -3.02 9.76 14.29
C ARG A 64 -4.18 10.25 15.15
N PRO A 65 -4.05 10.24 16.48
CA PRO A 65 -5.02 10.89 17.33
C PRO A 65 -5.13 12.37 16.89
N ALA A 66 -6.36 12.88 16.80
CA ALA A 66 -6.56 14.32 16.68
C ALA A 66 -5.92 14.95 17.92
N GLY A 67 -4.92 15.82 17.73
CA GLY A 67 -4.18 16.41 18.84
C GLY A 67 -5.12 17.06 19.86
N GLY A 68 -4.83 16.82 21.14
CA GLY A 68 -5.26 17.67 22.25
C GLY A 68 -4.33 18.85 22.43
#